data_AF-A6JWR2-F1
#
_entry.id   AF-A6JWR2-F1
#
_cell.length_a   1.000
_cell.length_b   1.000
_cell.length_c   1.000
_cell.angle_alpha   90.00
_cell.angle_beta   90.00
_cell.angle_gamma   90.00
#
_symmetry.space_group_name_H-M   'P 1'
#
loop_
_entity.id
_entity.type
_entity.pdbx_description
1 polymer ?
#
loop_
_entity_poly.entity_id
_entity_poly.type
_entity_poly.pdbx_seq_one_letter_code
_entity_poly.pdbx_strand_id
1 'polypeptide(L)'
;MQRPDSEQPAKRSRCDGSPRTPPSTRPAAANESADPESSDLRTWGPEDVCSFLEKRGFREKKVLDIFRENKISGSFLPFLDENLLESLGVSSLEQRKKMIECIQKLNQSRIDLMKVFNDPIHGHIEFHPLLIRIIDTPQFQRLRYIKQLG
;
A
#
# COMPACT_ATOMS: atom_id res chain seq x y z
N MET A 1 -68.99 -1.62 -7.78
CA MET A 1 -68.56 -2.46 -6.66
C MET A 1 -67.13 -2.92 -6.96
N GLN A 2 -66.18 -2.45 -6.14
CA GLN A 2 -64.80 -2.94 -5.91
C GLN A 2 -63.75 -2.82 -7.03
N ARG A 3 -62.84 -1.85 -6.85
CA ARG A 3 -61.41 -1.94 -7.19
C ARG A 3 -60.61 -1.70 -5.90
N PRO A 4 -59.66 -2.59 -5.58
CA PRO A 4 -58.40 -2.19 -4.95
C PRO A 4 -57.23 -2.82 -5.76
N ASP A 5 -55.98 -2.38 -5.78
CA ASP A 5 -55.15 -1.72 -4.77
C ASP A 5 -54.25 -0.68 -5.45
N SER A 6 -54.05 0.45 -4.76
CA SER A 6 -53.03 1.45 -5.08
C SER A 6 -51.85 1.23 -4.14
N GLU A 7 -50.71 0.76 -4.65
CA GLU A 7 -49.46 0.70 -3.88
C GLU A 7 -48.93 2.12 -3.65
N GLN A 8 -48.92 2.56 -2.38
CA GLN A 8 -48.26 3.78 -1.93
C GLN A 8 -46.78 3.51 -1.56
N PRO A 9 -45.87 4.49 -1.76
CA PRO A 9 -44.47 4.36 -1.37
C PRO A 9 -44.27 4.63 0.13
N ALA A 10 -43.54 3.79 0.84
CA ALA A 10 -43.26 3.97 2.26
C ALA A 10 -42.22 5.10 2.50
N LYS A 11 -42.64 6.17 3.21
CA LYS A 11 -41.79 7.23 3.77
C LYS A 11 -41.65 7.04 5.30
N ARG A 12 -40.39 6.86 5.75
CA ARG A 12 -39.67 7.28 6.97
C ARG A 12 -40.39 7.36 8.34
N SER A 13 -39.73 6.84 9.38
CA SER A 13 -39.80 7.36 10.75
C SER A 13 -38.47 7.99 11.17
N ARG A 14 -38.53 9.25 11.64
CA ARG A 14 -37.47 9.97 12.37
C ARG A 14 -37.79 9.86 13.85
N CYS A 15 -36.81 9.58 14.71
CA CYS A 15 -36.92 9.82 16.14
C CYS A 15 -36.01 11.00 16.50
N ASP A 16 -36.66 12.05 16.99
CA ASP A 16 -36.11 13.28 17.55
C ASP A 16 -35.74 13.04 19.02
N GLY A 17 -34.60 13.54 19.49
CA GLY A 17 -34.15 13.33 20.86
C GLY A 17 -32.76 13.88 21.13
N SER A 18 -32.62 15.21 21.12
CA SER A 18 -31.40 15.93 21.51
C SER A 18 -31.45 16.31 23.00
N PRO A 19 -30.34 16.17 23.73
CA PRO A 19 -29.94 17.22 24.68
C PRO A 19 -28.52 17.74 24.41
N ARG A 20 -28.33 19.06 24.54
CA ARG A 20 -27.07 19.80 24.30
C ARG A 20 -26.00 19.58 25.38
N THR A 21 -24.76 19.59 24.87
CA THR A 21 -23.37 19.69 25.39
C THR A 21 -23.05 20.27 26.78
N PRO A 22 -21.85 19.95 27.28
CA PRO A 22 -20.80 20.98 27.40
C PRO A 22 -19.47 20.60 26.70
N PRO A 23 -18.64 21.60 26.32
CA PRO A 23 -17.38 21.39 25.59
C PRO A 23 -16.24 21.15 26.57
N SER A 24 -15.40 20.13 26.37
CA SER A 24 -14.14 20.04 27.12
C SER A 24 -13.08 19.21 26.40
N THR A 25 -12.01 19.91 26.06
CA THR A 25 -10.61 19.48 26.18
C THR A 25 -10.07 18.46 25.18
N ARG A 26 -9.26 18.96 24.25
CA ARG A 26 -8.27 18.19 23.49
C ARG A 26 -7.34 17.46 24.46
N PRO A 27 -7.13 16.13 24.34
CA PRO A 27 -5.96 15.51 24.91
C PRO A 27 -4.76 15.97 24.09
N ALA A 28 -3.85 16.65 24.79
CA ALA A 28 -2.53 17.00 24.32
C ALA A 28 -1.77 15.75 23.87
N ALA A 29 -0.89 15.97 22.89
CA ALA A 29 0.17 15.10 22.42
C ALA A 29 0.58 13.99 23.40
N ALA A 30 0.01 12.81 23.21
CA ALA A 30 0.72 11.59 23.53
C ALA A 30 1.70 11.35 22.36
N ASN A 31 2.94 11.78 22.54
CA ASN A 31 4.08 11.16 21.84
C ASN A 31 4.17 9.71 22.34
N GLU A 32 3.25 8.86 21.88
CA GLU A 32 3.53 7.44 21.81
C GLU A 32 4.47 7.28 20.62
N SER A 33 5.74 7.07 20.92
CA SER A 33 6.68 6.50 19.97
C SER A 33 6.12 5.14 19.54
N ALA A 34 5.29 5.14 18.50
CA ALA A 34 4.89 3.93 17.82
C ALA A 34 6.20 3.26 17.37
N ASP A 35 6.50 2.10 17.95
CA ASP A 35 7.57 1.24 17.46
C ASP A 35 7.32 1.00 15.95
N PRO A 36 8.19 1.50 15.07
CA PRO A 36 7.96 1.43 13.63
C PRO A 36 8.16 0.02 13.08
N GLU A 37 8.52 -0.95 13.93
CA GLU A 37 8.77 -2.34 13.52
C GLU A 37 7.49 -3.11 13.15
N SER A 38 6.29 -2.58 13.47
CA SER A 38 5.00 -3.18 13.11
C SER A 38 4.33 -2.55 11.88
N SER A 39 4.92 -1.50 11.28
CA SER A 39 4.27 -0.83 10.15
C SER A 39 4.48 -1.61 8.86
N ASP A 40 3.38 -1.97 8.19
CA ASP A 40 3.41 -2.64 6.88
C ASP A 40 4.36 -1.94 5.91
N LEU A 41 5.27 -2.68 5.27
CA LEU A 41 6.22 -2.16 4.27
C LEU A 41 5.54 -1.37 3.14
N ARG A 42 4.25 -1.64 2.89
CA ARG A 42 3.42 -0.96 1.89
C ARG A 42 3.14 0.51 2.23
N THR A 43 3.26 0.89 3.51
CA THR A 43 3.00 2.24 4.00
C THR A 43 4.24 3.13 4.00
N TRP A 44 5.43 2.54 3.89
CA TRP A 44 6.69 3.26 4.02
C TRP A 44 6.98 4.14 2.80
N GLY A 45 7.19 5.43 3.08
CA GLY A 45 7.74 6.38 2.13
C GLY A 45 9.26 6.22 1.96
N PRO A 46 9.87 6.97 1.03
CA PRO A 46 11.32 6.91 0.82
C PRO A 46 12.13 7.35 2.05
N GLU A 47 11.60 8.28 2.86
CA GLU A 47 12.21 8.71 4.12
C GLU A 47 12.22 7.61 5.19
N ASP A 48 11.14 6.85 5.29
CA ASP A 48 11.01 5.72 6.23
C ASP A 48 11.98 4.60 5.84
N VAL A 49 12.08 4.33 4.53
CA VAL A 49 13.05 3.39 3.98
C VAL A 49 14.48 3.82 4.31
N CYS A 50 14.83 5.09 4.12
CA CYS A 50 16.15 5.60 4.50
C CYS A 50 16.42 5.45 6.00
N SER A 51 15.44 5.80 6.83
CA SER A 51 15.54 5.66 8.30
C SER A 51 15.71 4.19 8.72
N PHE A 52 15.05 3.27 8.04
CA PHE A 52 15.21 1.83 8.24
C PHE A 52 16.62 1.35 7.87
N LEU A 53 17.13 1.78 6.72
CA LEU A 53 18.48 1.42 6.26
C LEU A 53 19.56 1.94 7.22
N GLU A 54 19.42 3.17 7.73
CA GLU A 54 20.31 3.73 8.74
C GLU A 54 20.32 2.89 10.03
N LYS A 55 19.14 2.48 10.52
CA LYS A 55 19.00 1.62 11.71
C LYS A 55 19.65 0.25 11.51
N ARG A 56 19.61 -0.30 10.29
CA ARG A 56 20.26 -1.57 9.93
C ARG A 56 21.78 -1.44 9.68
N GLY A 57 22.32 -0.22 9.75
CA GLY A 57 23.75 0.06 9.66
C GLY A 57 24.23 0.57 8.31
N PHE A 58 23.33 0.86 7.37
CA PHE A 58 23.66 1.48 6.08
C PHE A 58 23.64 3.01 6.25
N ARG A 59 24.73 3.58 6.78
CA ARG A 59 24.87 5.02 7.09
C ARG A 59 25.51 5.83 5.96
N GLU A 60 25.74 5.21 4.81
CA GLU A 60 26.37 5.89 3.68
C GLU A 60 25.41 6.89 3.06
N LYS A 61 25.75 8.17 3.16
CA LYS A 61 24.93 9.26 2.62
C LYS A 61 24.63 9.08 1.12
N LYS A 62 25.61 8.60 0.35
CA LYS A 62 25.44 8.27 -1.08
C LYS A 62 24.31 7.26 -1.31
N VAL A 63 24.28 6.19 -0.53
CA VAL A 63 23.24 5.15 -0.64
C VAL A 63 21.88 5.73 -0.24
N LEU A 64 21.80 6.51 0.84
CA LEU A 64 20.53 7.11 1.26
C LEU A 64 20.01 8.14 0.24
N ASP A 65 20.90 8.94 -0.34
CA ASP A 65 20.56 9.92 -1.37
C ASP A 65 20.02 9.22 -2.63
N ILE A 66 20.61 8.10 -3.05
CA ILE A 66 20.10 7.26 -4.16
C ILE A 66 18.65 6.83 -3.92
N PHE A 67 18.32 6.36 -2.70
CA PHE A 67 16.96 5.89 -2.39
C PHE A 67 15.95 7.03 -2.35
N ARG A 68 16.38 8.20 -1.89
CA ARG A 68 15.59 9.44 -1.87
C ARG A 68 15.33 9.97 -3.28
N GLU A 69 16.37 10.07 -4.11
CA GLU A 69 16.30 10.56 -5.49
C GLU A 69 15.44 9.66 -6.37
N ASN A 70 15.58 8.34 -6.23
CA ASN A 70 14.78 7.36 -6.95
C ASN A 70 13.39 7.11 -6.34
N LYS A 71 13.05 7.81 -5.24
CA LYS A 71 11.77 7.69 -4.51
C LYS A 71 11.38 6.23 -4.21
N ILE A 72 12.36 5.44 -3.78
CA ILE A 72 12.16 4.00 -3.52
C ILE A 72 11.28 3.85 -2.27
N SER A 73 10.01 3.53 -2.49
CA SER A 73 9.05 3.25 -1.40
C SER A 73 9.23 1.84 -0.84
N GLY A 74 8.75 1.58 0.37
CA GLY A 74 8.92 0.27 1.02
C GLY A 74 8.31 -0.90 0.25
N SER A 75 7.28 -0.65 -0.56
CA SER A 75 6.70 -1.65 -1.46
C SER A 75 7.67 -2.17 -2.52
N PHE A 76 8.75 -1.44 -2.82
CA PHE A 76 9.74 -1.86 -3.81
C PHE A 76 10.89 -2.66 -3.21
N LEU A 77 11.14 -2.53 -1.90
CA LEU A 77 12.22 -3.23 -1.21
C LEU A 77 12.25 -4.74 -1.49
N PRO A 78 11.13 -5.48 -1.45
CA PRO A 78 11.12 -6.93 -1.66
C PRO A 78 11.47 -7.35 -3.10
N PHE A 79 11.48 -6.41 -4.04
CA PHE A 79 11.77 -6.63 -5.46
C PHE A 79 13.15 -6.12 -5.87
N LEU A 80 13.94 -5.59 -4.94
CA LEU A 80 15.32 -5.19 -5.21
C LEU A 80 16.19 -6.43 -5.41
N ASP A 81 16.91 -6.48 -6.53
CA ASP A 81 17.93 -7.48 -6.81
C ASP A 81 19.34 -6.87 -6.79
N GLU A 82 20.35 -7.74 -6.83
CA GLU A 82 21.76 -7.33 -6.75
C GLU A 82 22.16 -6.44 -7.94
N ASN A 83 21.56 -6.67 -9.11
CA ASN A 83 21.82 -5.93 -10.35
C ASN A 83 21.19 -4.53 -10.30
N LEU A 84 19.95 -4.40 -9.82
CA LEU A 84 19.27 -3.12 -9.66
C LEU A 84 20.00 -2.26 -8.65
N LEU A 85 20.42 -2.83 -7.50
CA LEU A 85 21.24 -2.11 -6.53
C LEU A 85 22.57 -1.62 -7.13
N GLU A 86 23.20 -2.40 -8.02
CA GLU A 86 24.38 -1.96 -8.76
C GLU A 86 24.08 -0.76 -9.66
N SER A 87 23.02 -0.87 -10.46
CA SER A 87 22.60 0.16 -11.40
C SER A 87 22.18 1.46 -10.70
N LEU A 88 21.68 1.35 -9.47
CA LEU A 88 21.33 2.47 -8.62
C LEU A 88 22.57 3.16 -8.01
N GLY A 89 23.74 2.54 -8.07
CA GLY A 89 25.01 3.14 -7.64
C GLY A 89 25.62 2.52 -6.38
N VAL A 90 25.08 1.41 -5.86
CA VAL A 90 25.69 0.70 -4.71
C VAL A 90 26.80 -0.22 -5.22
N SER A 91 28.03 0.28 -5.21
CA SER A 91 29.18 -0.42 -5.82
C SER A 91 29.65 -1.64 -5.01
N SER A 92 29.51 -1.60 -3.68
CA SER A 92 30.00 -2.65 -2.79
C SER A 92 29.10 -3.89 -2.85
N LEU A 93 29.66 -5.00 -3.33
CA LEU A 93 28.98 -6.30 -3.39
C LEU A 93 28.52 -6.77 -2.00
N GLU A 94 29.36 -6.57 -0.98
CA GLU A 94 29.06 -6.97 0.39
C GLU A 94 27.85 -6.22 0.95
N GLN A 95 27.75 -4.92 0.66
CA GLN A 95 26.60 -4.10 1.07
C GLN A 95 25.34 -4.52 0.36
N ARG A 96 25.40 -4.79 -0.95
CA ARG A 96 24.25 -5.27 -1.72
C ARG A 96 23.71 -6.57 -1.16
N LYS A 97 24.59 -7.56 -0.90
CA LYS A 97 24.21 -8.84 -0.29
C LYS A 97 23.63 -8.68 1.10
N LYS A 98 24.28 -7.90 1.96
CA LYS A 98 23.78 -7.63 3.32
C LYS A 98 22.42 -6.93 3.29
N MET A 99 22.20 -6.03 2.34
CA MET A 99 20.94 -5.33 2.17
C MET A 99 19.82 -6.26 1.73
N ILE A 100 20.08 -7.11 0.73
CA ILE A 100 19.13 -8.15 0.30
C ILE A 100 18.79 -9.09 1.47
N GLU A 101 19.79 -9.52 2.23
CA GLU A 101 19.58 -10.37 3.41
C GLU A 101 18.75 -9.65 4.49
N CYS A 102 19.00 -8.37 4.75
CA CYS A 102 18.20 -7.56 5.68
C CYS A 102 16.74 -7.42 5.23
N ILE A 103 16.51 -7.26 3.92
CA ILE A 103 15.16 -7.17 3.35
C ILE A 103 14.46 -8.53 3.45
N GLN A 104 15.15 -9.64 3.18
CA GLN A 104 14.59 -10.99 3.31
C GLN A 104 14.23 -11.31 4.77
N LYS A 105 15.04 -10.87 5.74
CA LYS A 105 14.78 -11.03 7.17
C LYS A 105 13.56 -10.26 7.68
N LEU A 106 13.04 -9.30 6.93
CA LEU A 106 11.77 -8.64 7.27
C LEU A 106 10.57 -9.60 7.18
N ASN A 107 10.76 -10.83 6.70
CA ASN A 107 9.91 -12.04 6.78
C ASN A 107 8.42 -11.90 6.38
N GLN A 108 8.01 -10.73 5.95
CA GLN A 108 6.71 -10.36 5.45
C GLN A 108 7.00 -9.61 4.15
N SER A 109 6.49 -10.02 2.99
CA SER A 109 6.07 -9.08 1.92
C SER A 109 6.05 -9.62 0.50
N ARG A 110 6.88 -10.59 0.09
CA ARG A 110 6.94 -10.88 -1.36
C ARG A 110 5.63 -11.47 -1.89
N ILE A 111 5.05 -12.43 -1.15
CA ILE A 111 3.74 -13.02 -1.49
C ILE A 111 2.58 -12.11 -1.04
N ASP A 112 2.65 -11.51 0.16
CA ASP A 112 1.61 -10.60 0.67
C ASP A 112 1.40 -9.36 -0.21
N LEU A 113 2.38 -9.00 -1.03
CA LEU A 113 2.29 -7.85 -1.92
C LEU A 113 1.75 -8.21 -3.32
N MET A 114 1.73 -9.49 -3.70
CA MET A 114 1.09 -9.93 -4.94
C MET A 114 -0.43 -9.86 -4.79
N LYS A 115 -1.12 -9.36 -5.82
CA LYS A 115 -2.58 -9.29 -5.80
C LYS A 115 -3.15 -10.46 -6.58
N VAL A 116 -4.01 -11.23 -5.92
CA VAL A 116 -4.69 -12.38 -6.52
C VAL A 116 -6.02 -11.95 -7.12
N PHE A 117 -6.26 -12.30 -8.38
CA PHE A 117 -7.55 -12.17 -9.06
C PHE A 117 -8.19 -13.54 -9.20
N ASN A 118 -9.52 -13.59 -9.08
CA ASN A 118 -10.29 -14.80 -9.32
C ASN A 118 -10.93 -14.72 -10.71
N ASP A 119 -10.50 -15.60 -11.59
CA ASP A 119 -10.91 -15.69 -12.99
C ASP A 119 -11.61 -17.05 -13.24
N PRO A 120 -12.80 -17.08 -13.87
CA PRO A 120 -13.51 -18.35 -14.11
C PRO A 120 -12.80 -19.31 -15.09
N ILE A 121 -11.92 -18.82 -15.96
CA ILE A 121 -11.18 -19.60 -16.95
C ILE A 121 -9.84 -20.06 -16.36
N HIS A 122 -9.15 -19.18 -15.64
CA HIS A 122 -7.79 -19.42 -15.14
C HIS A 122 -7.71 -19.72 -13.64
N GLY A 123 -8.79 -19.61 -12.88
CA GLY A 123 -8.78 -19.74 -11.42
C GLY A 123 -8.12 -18.53 -10.75
N HIS A 124 -7.19 -18.79 -9.84
CA HIS A 124 -6.44 -17.73 -9.16
C HIS A 124 -5.24 -17.25 -10.01
N ILE A 125 -5.22 -15.96 -10.35
CA ILE A 125 -4.12 -15.31 -11.08
C ILE A 125 -3.41 -14.32 -10.16
N GLU A 126 -2.11 -14.48 -9.98
CA GLU A 126 -1.29 -13.55 -9.20
C GLU A 126 -0.67 -12.47 -10.08
N PHE A 127 -0.76 -11.22 -9.63
CA PHE A 127 -0.18 -10.08 -10.31
C PHE A 127 0.80 -9.33 -9.43
N HIS A 128 1.94 -9.00 -10.03
CA HIS A 128 2.95 -8.14 -9.42
C HIS A 128 2.39 -6.71 -9.17
N PRO A 129 2.79 -6.02 -8.09
CA PRO A 129 2.29 -4.67 -7.76
C PRO A 129 2.38 -3.65 -8.89
N LEU A 130 3.44 -3.74 -9.71
CA LEU A 130 3.59 -2.86 -10.87
C LEU A 130 2.44 -3.03 -11.87
N LEU A 131 2.02 -4.28 -12.13
CA LEU A 131 0.89 -4.57 -13.02
C LEU A 131 -0.41 -4.04 -12.41
N ILE A 132 -0.56 -4.12 -11.09
CA ILE A 132 -1.72 -3.55 -10.40
C ILE A 132 -1.77 -2.04 -10.55
N ARG A 133 -0.63 -1.34 -10.39
CA ARG A 133 -0.56 0.10 -10.60
C ARG A 133 -0.97 0.51 -12.01
N ILE A 134 -0.65 -0.31 -13.02
CA ILE A 134 -1.09 -0.08 -14.40
C ILE A 134 -2.59 -0.36 -14.54
N ILE A 135 -3.05 -1.50 -14.02
CA ILE A 135 -4.46 -1.94 -14.09
C ILE A 135 -5.37 -0.89 -13.44
N ASP A 136 -5.00 -0.32 -12.29
CA ASP A 136 -5.81 0.62 -11.53
C ASP A 136 -5.83 2.05 -12.11
N THR A 137 -5.26 2.27 -13.32
CA THR A 137 -5.34 3.56 -14.03
C THR A 137 -6.68 3.72 -14.79
N PRO A 138 -7.22 4.95 -14.94
CA PRO A 138 -8.45 5.16 -15.71
C PRO A 138 -8.31 4.74 -17.17
N GLN A 139 -7.10 4.82 -17.74
CA GLN A 139 -6.80 4.38 -19.11
C GLN A 139 -7.03 2.87 -19.27
N PHE A 140 -6.55 2.06 -18.33
CA PHE A 140 -6.73 0.61 -18.36
C PHE A 140 -8.13 0.20 -17.92
N GLN A 141 -8.68 0.86 -16.89
CA GLN A 141 -10.03 0.58 -16.36
C GLN A 141 -11.14 0.84 -17.38
N ARG A 142 -10.91 1.72 -18.36
CA ARG A 142 -11.83 1.94 -19.49
C ARG A 142 -12.17 0.64 -20.24
N LEU A 143 -11.25 -0.32 -20.30
CA LEU A 143 -11.46 -1.60 -21.00
C LEU A 143 -12.63 -2.40 -20.42
N ARG A 144 -13.03 -2.16 -19.16
CA ARG A 144 -14.22 -2.78 -18.54
C ARG A 144 -15.52 -2.44 -19.29
N TYR A 145 -15.55 -1.35 -20.04
CA TYR A 145 -16.73 -0.87 -20.75
C TYR A 145 -16.71 -1.19 -22.25
N ILE A 146 -15.73 -1.97 -22.71
CA ILE A 146 -15.62 -2.39 -24.11
C ILE A 146 -15.94 -3.88 -24.17
N LYS A 147 -16.92 -4.27 -24.99
CA LYS A 147 -17.25 -5.68 -25.19
C LYS A 147 -16.16 -6.35 -26.00
N GLN A 148 -15.79 -7.57 -25.62
CA GLN A 148 -14.77 -8.34 -26.31
C GLN A 148 -15.14 -8.66 -27.76
N LEU A 149 -16.44 -8.79 -28.07
CA LEU A 149 -16.96 -9.18 -29.40
C LEU A 149 -17.83 -8.08 -30.06
N GLY A 150 -17.70 -6.82 -29.64
CA GLY A 150 -18.51 -5.71 -30.14
C GLY A 150 -19.69 -5.35 -29.26
#